data_AF-A0A1G4BE83-F1
#
_entry.id   AF-A0A1G4BE83-F1
#
_cell.length_a   1.000
_cell.length_b   1.000
_cell.length_c   1.000
_cell.angle_alpha   90.00
_cell.angle_beta   90.00
_cell.angle_gamma   90.00
#
_symmetry.space_group_name_H-M   'P 1'
#
loop_
_entity.id
_entity.type
_entity.pdbx_description
1 polymer ?
#
loop_
_entity_poly.entity_id
_entity_poly.type
_entity_poly.pdbx_seq_one_letter_code
_entity_poly.pdbx_strand_id
1 'polypeptide(L)'
;MPSVNPTYAILNLLSEVCDTLLDPRDPRSQNQVYQNRLKDLERRVGGVSIKPAIPSGSDPDAAFAIELYQTATQIYLVRASQSPWEPPANLDALIETAFSGPVQSCTCEHFFPLLILACEAQRDEQRIGIINLIERTQRDVRIRSIQAVKNTIQSIWVQQDLHKDDDVLMDYLGILSSAISSSNTVPSFA
;
A
#
# COMPACT_ATOMS: atom_id res chain seq x y z
N MET A 1 -28.25 -9.30 8.71
CA MET A 1 -27.43 -8.38 7.89
C MET A 1 -26.30 -9.19 7.29
N PRO A 2 -26.10 -9.22 5.96
CA PRO A 2 -24.96 -9.93 5.40
C PRO A 2 -23.66 -9.30 5.93
N SER A 3 -22.74 -10.12 6.39
CA SER A 3 -21.42 -9.68 6.85
C SER A 3 -20.69 -8.98 5.70
N VAL A 4 -20.26 -7.74 5.91
CA VAL A 4 -19.47 -6.99 4.93
C VAL A 4 -18.20 -7.79 4.64
N ASN A 5 -17.92 -8.06 3.37
CA ASN A 5 -16.70 -8.74 2.95
C ASN A 5 -15.49 -7.85 3.33
N PRO A 6 -14.53 -8.35 4.12
CA PRO A 6 -13.43 -7.55 4.65
C PRO A 6 -12.50 -7.01 3.56
N THR A 7 -12.30 -7.73 2.46
CA THR A 7 -11.52 -7.27 1.31
C THR A 7 -12.15 -6.03 0.68
N TYR A 8 -13.44 -6.06 0.38
CA TYR A 8 -14.11 -4.86 -0.16
C TYR A 8 -14.18 -3.72 0.85
N ALA A 9 -14.33 -4.02 2.14
CA ALA A 9 -14.30 -2.99 3.18
C ALA A 9 -12.97 -2.23 3.19
N ILE A 10 -11.84 -2.95 3.14
CA ILE A 10 -10.53 -2.30 3.19
C ILE A 10 -10.20 -1.57 1.88
N LEU A 11 -10.54 -2.13 0.72
CA LEU A 11 -10.32 -1.45 -0.56
C LEU A 11 -11.18 -0.20 -0.73
N ASN A 12 -12.41 -0.20 -0.22
CA ASN A 12 -13.25 1.00 -0.18
C ASN A 12 -12.64 2.08 0.71
N LEU A 13 -12.07 1.70 1.86
CA LEU A 13 -11.34 2.63 2.72
C LEU A 13 -10.10 3.17 2.02
N LEU A 14 -9.34 2.33 1.32
CA LEU A 14 -8.19 2.78 0.53
C LEU A 14 -8.59 3.79 -0.54
N SER A 15 -9.69 3.55 -1.27
CA SER A 15 -10.24 4.51 -2.22
C SER A 15 -10.63 5.82 -1.53
N GLU A 16 -11.30 5.77 -0.39
CA GLU A 16 -11.68 6.97 0.37
C GLU A 16 -10.46 7.75 0.86
N VAL A 17 -9.38 7.06 1.24
CA VAL A 17 -8.09 7.69 1.57
C VAL A 17 -7.54 8.42 0.34
N CYS A 18 -7.46 7.77 -0.83
CA CYS A 18 -7.02 8.40 -2.07
C CYS A 18 -7.82 9.68 -2.41
N ASP A 19 -9.14 9.65 -2.23
CA ASP A 19 -10.02 10.80 -2.52
C ASP A 19 -9.93 11.92 -1.46
N THR A 20 -9.44 11.60 -0.27
CA THR A 20 -9.38 12.54 0.87
C THR A 20 -8.05 13.29 0.93
N LEU A 21 -6.95 12.65 0.53
CA LEU A 21 -5.60 13.16 0.72
C LEU A 21 -5.39 14.49 -0.01
N LEU A 22 -4.78 15.43 0.71
CA LEU A 22 -4.31 16.70 0.18
C LEU A 22 -2.78 16.67 0.13
N ASP A 23 -2.20 17.45 -0.79
CA ASP A 23 -0.77 17.73 -0.77
C ASP A 23 -0.39 18.26 0.63
N PRO A 24 0.59 17.67 1.33
CA PRO A 24 1.01 18.15 2.65
C PRO A 24 1.38 19.65 2.68
N ARG A 25 1.79 20.22 1.55
CA ARG A 25 2.12 21.65 1.38
C ARG A 25 0.90 22.54 1.19
N ASP A 26 -0.28 21.99 0.94
CA ASP A 26 -1.53 22.74 0.85
C ASP A 26 -1.90 23.29 2.24
N PRO A 27 -2.16 24.60 2.41
CA PRO A 27 -2.56 25.16 3.71
C PRO A 27 -3.80 24.48 4.33
N ARG A 28 -4.68 23.90 3.50
CA ARG A 28 -5.85 23.13 3.96
C ARG A 28 -5.47 21.85 4.69
N SER A 29 -4.27 21.31 4.48
CA SER A 29 -3.75 20.15 5.21
C SER A 29 -3.62 20.41 6.71
N GLN A 30 -3.46 21.67 7.13
CA GLN A 30 -3.37 22.06 8.54
C GLN A 30 -4.75 22.32 9.18
N ASN A 31 -5.84 22.24 8.41
CA ASN A 31 -7.18 22.46 8.95
C ASN A 31 -7.57 21.34 9.92
N GLN A 32 -8.10 21.72 11.09
CA GLN A 32 -8.58 20.78 12.11
C GLN A 32 -9.62 19.79 11.58
N VAL A 33 -10.49 20.21 10.67
CA VAL A 33 -11.50 19.35 10.03
C VAL A 33 -10.84 18.24 9.22
N TYR A 34 -9.80 18.58 8.44
CA TYR A 34 -9.03 17.62 7.66
C TYR A 34 -8.27 16.65 8.58
N GLN A 35 -7.58 17.18 9.60
CA GLN A 35 -6.86 16.37 10.57
C GLN A 35 -7.77 15.40 11.34
N ASN A 36 -8.99 15.84 11.69
CA ASN A 36 -9.99 14.95 12.30
C ASN A 36 -10.46 13.86 11.35
N ARG A 37 -10.60 14.18 10.05
CA ARG A 37 -10.98 13.20 9.01
C ARG A 37 -9.90 12.14 8.82
N LEU A 38 -8.62 12.53 8.80
CA LEU A 38 -7.50 11.57 8.74
C LEU A 38 -7.50 10.62 9.94
N LYS A 39 -7.68 11.15 11.17
CA LYS A 39 -7.78 10.33 12.39
C LYS A 39 -8.99 9.39 12.38
N ASP A 40 -10.09 9.79 11.76
CA ASP A 40 -11.25 8.90 11.60
C ASP A 40 -10.95 7.77 10.61
N LEU A 41 -10.34 8.08 9.46
CA LEU A 41 -9.88 7.09 8.50
C LEU A 41 -8.90 6.11 9.12
N GLU A 42 -7.91 6.59 9.86
CA GLU A 42 -6.93 5.74 10.56
C GLU A 42 -7.62 4.74 11.52
N ARG A 43 -8.56 5.23 12.34
CA ARG A 43 -9.35 4.39 13.24
C ARG A 43 -10.19 3.36 12.49
N ARG A 44 -10.84 3.75 11.39
CA ARG A 44 -11.69 2.86 10.58
C ARG A 44 -10.87 1.79 9.88
N VAL A 45 -9.72 2.16 9.32
CA VAL A 45 -8.77 1.24 8.70
C VAL A 45 -8.27 0.23 9.74
N GLY A 46 -7.80 0.68 10.91
CA GLY A 46 -7.37 -0.22 11.99
C GLY A 46 -8.48 -1.06 12.61
N GLY A 47 -9.74 -0.61 12.51
CA GLY A 47 -10.92 -1.29 13.03
C GLY A 47 -11.50 -2.39 12.11
N VAL A 48 -10.99 -2.55 10.89
CA VAL A 48 -11.42 -3.67 10.01
C VAL A 48 -11.01 -4.98 10.67
N SER A 49 -11.99 -5.76 11.12
CA SER A 49 -11.73 -7.01 11.83
C SER A 49 -11.25 -8.10 10.87
N ILE A 50 -10.02 -8.55 11.05
CA ILE A 50 -9.42 -9.66 10.27
C ILE A 50 -9.79 -11.05 10.85
N LYS A 51 -10.50 -11.12 12.00
CA LYS A 51 -10.89 -12.39 12.66
C LYS A 51 -12.39 -12.49 12.99
N PRO A 52 -13.00 -13.68 12.86
CA PRO A 52 -13.35 -14.35 11.64
C PRO A 52 -14.86 -14.18 11.36
N ALA A 53 -15.21 -13.60 10.22
CA ALA A 53 -16.33 -14.11 9.42
C ALA A 53 -15.85 -15.33 8.58
N ILE A 54 -14.85 -16.04 9.10
CA ILE A 54 -14.18 -17.20 8.52
C ILE A 54 -14.76 -18.42 9.24
N PRO A 55 -15.63 -19.22 8.59
CA PRO A 55 -15.91 -20.57 9.07
C PRO A 55 -14.57 -21.32 9.15
N SER A 56 -14.42 -22.24 10.10
CA SER A 56 -13.19 -22.96 10.49
C SER A 56 -12.50 -23.80 9.37
N GLY A 57 -12.25 -23.22 8.20
CA GLY A 57 -11.70 -23.84 7.00
C GLY A 57 -11.50 -22.89 5.82
N SER A 58 -11.40 -21.55 6.01
CA SER A 58 -11.01 -20.68 4.89
C SER A 58 -9.51 -20.72 4.62
N ASP A 59 -9.20 -20.38 3.38
CA ASP A 59 -7.86 -20.26 2.83
C ASP A 59 -7.00 -19.28 3.65
N PRO A 60 -5.88 -19.74 4.25
CA PRO A 60 -4.95 -18.85 4.96
C PRO A 60 -4.38 -17.75 4.05
N ASP A 61 -4.29 -18.00 2.74
CA ASP A 61 -3.82 -17.02 1.75
C ASP A 61 -4.71 -15.75 1.75
N ALA A 62 -6.03 -15.93 1.84
CA ALA A 62 -7.00 -14.84 1.84
C ALA A 62 -6.91 -13.98 3.11
N ALA A 63 -6.64 -14.59 4.28
CA ALA A 63 -6.47 -13.84 5.52
C ALA A 63 -5.22 -12.96 5.48
N PHE A 64 -4.10 -13.51 4.98
CA PHE A 64 -2.87 -12.73 4.79
C PHE A 64 -3.02 -11.66 3.70
N ALA A 65 -3.83 -11.89 2.65
CA ALA A 65 -4.11 -10.87 1.64
C ALA A 65 -4.87 -9.67 2.25
N ILE A 66 -5.87 -9.93 3.12
CA ILE A 66 -6.58 -8.86 3.83
C ILE A 66 -5.63 -8.08 4.74
N GLU A 67 -4.75 -8.78 5.47
CA GLU A 67 -3.73 -8.15 6.31
C GLU A 67 -2.76 -7.30 5.48
N LEU A 68 -2.37 -7.78 4.30
CA LEU A 68 -1.58 -7.01 3.33
C LEU A 68 -2.30 -5.71 2.95
N TYR A 69 -3.56 -5.80 2.57
CA TYR A 69 -4.36 -4.64 2.16
C TYR A 69 -4.55 -3.63 3.29
N GLN A 70 -4.79 -4.11 4.50
CA GLN A 70 -4.94 -3.24 5.66
C GLN A 70 -3.64 -2.52 5.99
N THR A 71 -2.53 -3.26 6.04
CA THR A 71 -1.23 -2.69 6.36
C THR A 71 -0.78 -1.69 5.28
N ALA A 72 -0.98 -2.02 4.01
CA ALA A 72 -0.72 -1.11 2.90
C ALA A 72 -1.56 0.17 3.02
N THR A 73 -2.84 0.07 3.37
CA THR A 73 -3.72 1.25 3.54
C THR A 73 -3.24 2.15 4.69
N GLN A 74 -2.79 1.56 5.79
CA GLN A 74 -2.21 2.31 6.92
C GLN A 74 -0.92 3.02 6.52
N ILE A 75 -0.01 2.30 5.84
CA ILE A 75 1.23 2.88 5.31
C ILE A 75 0.92 4.04 4.38
N TYR A 76 0.01 3.86 3.43
CA TYR A 76 -0.38 4.89 2.47
C TYR A 76 -0.93 6.14 3.18
N LEU A 77 -1.82 5.95 4.16
CA LEU A 77 -2.37 7.05 4.96
C LEU A 77 -1.27 7.82 5.70
N VAL A 78 -0.35 7.11 6.36
CA VAL A 78 0.78 7.72 7.09
C VAL A 78 1.69 8.50 6.13
N ARG A 79 2.09 7.88 5.01
CA ARG A 79 3.05 8.47 4.06
C ARG A 79 2.46 9.66 3.32
N ALA A 80 1.25 9.53 2.81
CA ALA A 80 0.64 10.58 1.99
C ALA A 80 0.12 11.78 2.81
N SER A 81 -0.11 11.60 4.12
CA SER A 81 -0.43 12.72 5.03
C SER A 81 0.77 13.25 5.80
N GLN A 82 1.96 12.68 5.59
CA GLN A 82 3.16 13.03 6.34
C GLN A 82 3.53 14.50 6.12
N SER A 83 3.67 15.25 7.22
CA SER A 83 4.28 16.56 7.18
C SER A 83 5.75 16.46 6.77
N PRO A 84 6.27 17.29 5.86
CA PRO A 84 7.69 17.28 5.50
C PRO A 84 8.64 17.56 6.68
N TRP A 85 8.10 18.07 7.78
CA TRP A 85 8.85 18.55 8.93
C TRP A 85 8.82 17.58 10.11
N GLU A 86 8.05 16.49 10.01
CA GLU A 86 7.85 15.53 11.10
C GLU A 86 8.16 14.10 10.63
N PRO A 87 8.89 13.31 11.44
CA PRO A 87 9.07 11.89 11.14
C PRO A 87 7.73 11.16 11.25
N PRO A 88 7.47 10.16 10.39
CA PRO A 88 6.20 9.45 10.40
C PRO A 88 6.15 8.54 11.63
N ALA A 89 5.09 8.66 12.43
CA ALA A 89 4.90 7.79 13.58
C ALA A 89 4.55 6.36 13.12
N ASN A 90 5.16 5.36 13.74
CA ASN A 90 4.87 3.92 13.57
C ASN A 90 5.08 3.32 12.15
N LEU A 91 5.60 4.09 11.19
CA LEU A 91 5.79 3.62 9.81
C LEU A 91 6.69 2.38 9.74
N ASP A 92 7.85 2.40 10.39
CA ASP A 92 8.80 1.28 10.36
C ASP A 92 8.17 0.00 10.93
N ALA A 93 7.37 0.11 11.99
CA ALA A 93 6.68 -1.03 12.58
C ALA A 93 5.63 -1.63 11.63
N LEU A 94 4.90 -0.78 10.89
CA LEU A 94 3.95 -1.22 9.86
C LEU A 94 4.66 -1.93 8.70
N ILE A 95 5.78 -1.36 8.23
CA ILE A 95 6.60 -1.94 7.17
C ILE A 95 7.13 -3.31 7.59
N GLU A 96 7.76 -3.40 8.76
CA GLU A 96 8.30 -4.67 9.25
C GLU A 96 7.21 -5.72 9.49
N THR A 97 6.01 -5.32 9.94
CA THR A 97 4.85 -6.22 10.06
C THR A 97 4.46 -6.79 8.69
N ALA A 98 4.33 -5.94 7.67
CA ALA A 98 3.98 -6.40 6.32
C ALA A 98 5.02 -7.39 5.75
N PHE A 99 6.31 -7.08 5.88
CA PHE A 99 7.39 -7.85 5.28
C PHE A 99 7.74 -9.15 6.03
N SER A 100 7.46 -9.22 7.32
CA SER A 100 7.66 -10.43 8.13
C SER A 100 6.48 -11.43 8.05
N GLY A 101 5.27 -10.95 7.72
CA GLY A 101 4.07 -11.76 7.61
C GLY A 101 3.51 -11.83 6.19
N PRO A 102 2.51 -11.02 5.86
CA PRO A 102 1.66 -11.21 4.69
C PRO A 102 2.41 -11.20 3.35
N VAL A 103 3.47 -10.41 3.20
CA VAL A 103 4.28 -10.38 1.96
C VAL A 103 4.91 -11.74 1.64
N GLN A 104 5.27 -12.52 2.66
CA GLN A 104 5.87 -13.85 2.47
C GLN A 104 4.81 -14.93 2.19
N SER A 105 3.55 -14.68 2.58
CA SER A 105 2.54 -15.72 2.71
C SER A 105 1.37 -15.63 1.73
N CYS A 106 0.96 -14.44 1.28
CA CYS A 106 -0.28 -14.29 0.49
C CYS A 106 -0.07 -14.11 -1.00
N THR A 107 -0.97 -14.59 -1.86
CA THR A 107 -1.10 -14.02 -3.22
C THR A 107 -1.86 -12.70 -3.15
N CYS A 108 -1.75 -11.88 -4.19
CA CYS A 108 -2.30 -10.51 -4.17
C CYS A 108 -3.03 -10.19 -5.47
N GLU A 109 -4.37 -10.27 -5.46
CA GLU A 109 -5.19 -9.96 -6.64
C GLU A 109 -5.34 -8.45 -6.88
N HIS A 110 -5.10 -7.60 -5.86
CA HIS A 110 -5.22 -6.14 -5.95
C HIS A 110 -3.87 -5.45 -5.91
N PHE A 111 -3.45 -4.87 -7.03
CA PHE A 111 -2.07 -4.43 -7.21
C PHE A 111 -1.73 -3.06 -6.62
N PHE A 112 -2.70 -2.20 -6.33
CA PHE A 112 -2.39 -0.90 -5.72
C PHE A 112 -1.86 -1.03 -4.28
N PRO A 113 -2.47 -1.83 -3.38
CA PRO A 113 -1.85 -2.19 -2.11
C PRO A 113 -0.43 -2.78 -2.23
N LEU A 114 -0.20 -3.62 -3.25
CA LEU A 114 1.13 -4.17 -3.52
C LEU A 114 2.12 -3.08 -3.92
N LEU A 115 1.71 -2.13 -4.77
CA LEU A 115 2.55 -1.00 -5.17
C LEU A 115 2.97 -0.17 -3.97
N ILE A 116 2.03 0.14 -3.06
CA ILE A 116 2.30 0.88 -1.83
C ILE A 116 3.40 0.20 -1.01
N LEU A 117 3.29 -1.11 -0.77
CA LEU A 117 4.31 -1.85 -0.02
C LEU A 117 5.64 -1.92 -0.77
N ALA A 118 5.60 -2.06 -2.08
CA ALA A 118 6.80 -2.07 -2.90
C ALA A 118 7.57 -0.75 -2.81
N CYS A 119 6.89 0.39 -2.72
CA CYS A 119 7.53 1.69 -2.50
C CYS A 119 8.32 1.78 -1.18
N GLU A 120 7.96 0.97 -0.19
CA GLU A 120 8.65 0.93 1.11
C GLU A 120 9.79 -0.10 1.17
N ALA A 121 10.02 -0.86 0.10
CA ALA A 121 11.08 -1.87 0.05
C ALA A 121 12.47 -1.26 -0.15
N GLN A 122 13.08 -0.82 0.95
CA GLN A 122 14.41 -0.18 0.96
C GLN A 122 15.58 -1.16 1.06
N ARG A 123 15.32 -2.37 1.56
CA ARG A 123 16.33 -3.45 1.72
C ARG A 123 16.17 -4.50 0.62
N ASP A 124 17.27 -5.12 0.22
CA ASP A 124 17.27 -6.19 -0.78
C ASP A 124 16.32 -7.34 -0.39
N GLU A 125 16.29 -7.72 0.89
CA GLU A 125 15.39 -8.75 1.41
C GLU A 125 13.91 -8.38 1.21
N GLN A 126 13.54 -7.12 1.41
CA GLN A 126 12.18 -6.63 1.22
C GLN A 126 11.82 -6.64 -0.27
N ARG A 127 12.74 -6.17 -1.13
CA ARG A 127 12.56 -6.20 -2.60
C ARG A 127 12.38 -7.63 -3.11
N ILE A 128 13.20 -8.57 -2.63
CA ILE A 128 13.05 -10.01 -2.92
C ILE A 128 11.67 -10.51 -2.47
N GLY A 129 11.20 -10.13 -1.28
CA GLY A 129 9.86 -10.45 -0.80
C GLY A 129 8.74 -10.02 -1.76
N ILE A 130 8.80 -8.78 -2.26
CA ILE A 130 7.84 -8.27 -3.26
C ILE A 130 7.91 -9.06 -4.57
N ILE A 131 9.10 -9.34 -5.08
CA ILE A 131 9.26 -10.11 -6.32
C ILE A 131 8.70 -11.54 -6.16
N ASN A 132 8.99 -12.19 -5.02
CA ASN A 132 8.46 -13.51 -4.72
C ASN A 132 6.93 -13.50 -4.62
N LEU A 133 6.33 -12.47 -4.02
CA LEU A 133 4.88 -12.31 -3.98
C LEU A 133 4.27 -12.15 -5.37
N ILE A 134 4.90 -11.34 -6.22
CA ILE A 134 4.49 -11.18 -7.62
C ILE A 134 4.55 -12.52 -8.36
N GLU A 135 5.63 -13.28 -8.20
CA GLU A 135 5.78 -14.59 -8.84
C GLU A 135 4.76 -15.61 -8.34
N ARG A 136 4.46 -15.63 -7.03
CA ARG A 136 3.39 -16.47 -6.46
C ARG A 136 2.03 -16.12 -7.07
N THR A 137 1.76 -14.82 -7.20
CA THR A 137 0.52 -14.30 -7.79
C THR A 137 0.42 -14.59 -9.29
N GLN A 138 1.52 -14.47 -10.04
CA GLN A 138 1.57 -14.73 -11.49
C GLN A 138 1.29 -16.19 -11.87
N ARG A 139 1.50 -17.15 -10.96
CA ARG A 139 1.15 -18.55 -11.20
C ARG A 139 -0.36 -18.75 -11.36
N ASP A 140 -1.18 -17.80 -10.93
CA ASP A 140 -2.60 -17.78 -11.24
C ASP A 140 -2.82 -17.29 -12.68
N VAL A 141 -3.27 -18.22 -13.54
CA VAL A 141 -3.52 -17.99 -14.98
C VAL A 141 -4.56 -16.89 -15.23
N ARG A 142 -5.37 -16.53 -14.22
CA ARG A 142 -6.36 -15.45 -14.31
C ARG A 142 -5.71 -14.07 -14.31
N ILE A 143 -4.47 -13.95 -13.84
CA ILE A 143 -3.77 -12.68 -13.61
C ILE A 143 -2.86 -12.34 -14.80
N ARG A 144 -3.35 -11.48 -15.70
CA ARG A 144 -2.65 -11.16 -16.97
C ARG A 144 -1.82 -9.88 -16.93
N SER A 145 -2.06 -8.98 -15.98
CA SER A 145 -1.47 -7.62 -15.94
C SER A 145 -0.28 -7.47 -14.97
N ILE A 146 0.05 -8.49 -14.19
CA ILE A 146 1.04 -8.36 -13.11
C ILE A 146 2.46 -8.06 -13.61
N GLN A 147 2.78 -8.42 -14.86
CA GLN A 147 4.08 -8.08 -15.46
C GLN A 147 4.27 -6.56 -15.62
N ALA A 148 3.20 -5.83 -15.98
CA ALA A 148 3.27 -4.37 -16.06
C ALA A 148 3.51 -3.76 -14.67
N VAL A 149 2.83 -4.28 -13.65
CA VAL A 149 3.01 -3.86 -12.25
C VAL A 149 4.45 -4.12 -11.78
N LYS A 150 5.02 -5.30 -12.08
CA LYS A 150 6.41 -5.63 -11.79
C LYS A 150 7.38 -4.63 -12.40
N ASN A 151 7.18 -4.27 -13.67
CA ASN A 151 8.03 -3.31 -14.36
C ASN A 151 7.94 -1.91 -13.72
N THR A 152 6.73 -1.45 -13.36
CA THR A 152 6.52 -0.17 -12.66
C THR A 152 7.22 -0.16 -11.29
N ILE A 153 7.08 -1.24 -10.50
CA ILE A 153 7.75 -1.38 -9.21
C ILE A 153 9.28 -1.29 -9.36
N GLN A 154 9.85 -2.02 -10.31
CA GLN A 154 11.29 -1.98 -10.55
C GLN A 154 11.76 -0.59 -11.01
N SER A 155 10.95 0.11 -11.81
CA SER A 155 11.25 1.49 -12.20
C SER A 155 11.24 2.43 -11.00
N ILE A 156 10.30 2.27 -10.06
CA ILE A 156 10.28 3.03 -8.79
C ILE A 156 11.57 2.80 -8.02
N TRP A 157 12.00 1.55 -7.84
CA TRP A 157 13.22 1.25 -7.11
C TRP A 157 14.46 1.87 -7.76
N VAL A 158 14.55 1.84 -9.09
CA VAL A 158 15.62 2.53 -9.82
C VAL A 158 15.57 4.04 -9.56
N GLN A 159 14.40 4.67 -9.62
CA GLN A 159 14.26 6.10 -9.33
C GLN A 159 14.63 6.43 -7.87
N GLN A 160 14.22 5.60 -6.91
CA GLN A 160 14.57 5.77 -5.49
C GLN A 160 16.08 5.63 -5.26
N ASP A 161 16.72 4.65 -5.90
CA ASP A 161 18.16 4.43 -5.78
C ASP A 161 18.97 5.58 -6.39
N LEU A 162 18.48 6.18 -7.49
CA LEU A 162 19.12 7.34 -8.13
C LEU A 162 19.07 8.61 -7.28
N HIS A 163 18.00 8.82 -6.51
CA HIS A 163 17.81 10.01 -5.68
C HIS A 163 18.14 9.78 -4.21
N LYS A 164 18.76 8.64 -3.87
CA LYS A 164 19.06 8.26 -2.48
C LYS A 164 19.99 9.25 -1.75
N ASP A 165 20.82 9.95 -2.51
CA ASP A 165 21.78 10.94 -2.02
C ASP A 165 21.28 12.39 -2.11
N ASP A 166 20.10 12.62 -2.71
CA ASP A 166 19.48 13.94 -2.72
C ASP A 166 18.72 14.12 -1.41
N ASP A 167 19.14 15.07 -0.56
CA ASP A 167 18.46 15.50 0.69
C ASP A 167 17.02 16.06 0.47
N VAL A 168 16.48 15.93 -0.74
CA VAL A 168 15.12 16.31 -1.08
C VAL A 168 14.20 15.18 -0.63
N LEU A 169 13.40 15.46 0.40
CA LEU A 169 12.25 14.64 0.76
C LEU A 169 11.31 14.57 -0.45
N MET A 170 11.48 13.56 -1.29
CA MET A 170 10.60 13.38 -2.44
C MET A 170 9.19 13.16 -1.90
N ASP A 171 8.26 13.98 -2.39
CA ASP A 171 6.85 13.81 -2.08
C ASP A 171 6.44 12.41 -2.51
N TYR A 172 5.93 11.63 -1.56
CA TYR A 172 5.55 10.23 -1.75
C TYR A 172 4.53 10.08 -2.89
N LEU A 173 3.62 11.04 -3.02
CA LEU A 173 2.65 11.09 -4.12
C LEU A 173 3.33 11.48 -5.44
N GLY A 174 4.37 12.31 -5.39
CA GLY A 174 5.23 12.64 -6.52
C GLY A 174 5.96 11.42 -7.08
N ILE A 175 6.54 10.57 -6.22
CA ILE A 175 7.20 9.31 -6.65
C ILE A 175 6.19 8.40 -7.33
N LEU A 176 5.04 8.16 -6.68
CA LEU A 176 3.98 7.30 -7.21
C LEU A 176 3.47 7.83 -8.56
N SER A 177 3.17 9.13 -8.64
CA SER A 177 2.69 9.79 -9.86
C SER A 177 3.72 9.74 -10.99
N SER A 178 4.98 10.01 -10.70
CA SER A 178 6.08 9.95 -11.68
C SER A 178 6.28 8.54 -12.23
N ALA A 179 6.26 7.53 -11.37
CA ALA A 179 6.41 6.15 -11.79
C ALA A 179 5.22 5.61 -12.61
N ILE A 180 4.01 5.99 -12.23
CA ILE A 180 2.80 5.66 -12.99
C ILE A 180 2.83 6.36 -14.35
N SER A 181 3.27 7.63 -14.40
CA SER A 181 3.29 8.45 -15.63
C SER A 181 4.43 8.09 -16.60
N SER A 182 5.55 7.56 -16.09
CA SER A 182 6.70 7.14 -16.90
C SER A 182 6.59 5.71 -17.45
N SER A 183 5.56 4.96 -17.04
CA SER A 183 5.29 3.63 -17.56
C SER A 183 4.66 3.73 -18.97
N ASN A 184 5.28 3.07 -19.97
CA ASN A 184 4.78 3.04 -21.36
C ASN A 184 3.41 2.34 -21.53
N THR A 185 2.90 1.71 -20.47
CA THR A 185 1.56 1.14 -20.37
C THR A 185 0.99 1.49 -19.01
N VAL A 186 -0.24 1.98 -18.96
CA VAL A 186 -0.94 2.21 -17.69
C VAL A 186 -1.10 0.86 -16.99
N PRO A 187 -0.51 0.64 -15.81
CA PRO A 187 -0.66 -0.62 -15.11
C PRO A 187 -2.13 -0.76 -14.68
N SER A 188 -2.74 -1.90 -14.95
CA SER A 188 -4.09 -2.18 -14.45
C SER A 188 -4.00 -2.53 -12.98
N PHE A 189 -4.42 -1.61 -12.11
CA PHE A 189 -4.51 -1.81 -10.65
C PHE A 189 -5.93 -2.19 -10.17
N ALA A 190 -6.85 -2.44 -11.11
CA ALA A 190 -8.22 -2.90 -10.85
C ALA A 190 -8.27 -4.19 -10.04
#